data_AF-A0A034VXY5-F1
#
_entry.id   AF-A0A034VXY5-F1
#
_cell.length_a   1.000
_cell.length_b   1.000
_cell.length_c   1.000
_cell.angle_alpha   90.00
_cell.angle_beta   90.00
_cell.angle_gamma   90.00
#
_symmetry.space_group_name_H-M   'P 1'
#
loop_
_entity.id
_entity.type
_entity.pdbx_description
1 polymer ?
#
loop_
_entity_poly.entity_id
_entity_poly.type
_entity_poly.pdbx_seq_one_letter_code
_entity_poly.pdbx_strand_id
1 'polypeptide(L)'
;CSSTTDAKCAPGPGRAMNCQTIENKQNGCYTLYKADTNVTTRGCISELTNEGLKYCKANSKQCILCYEKACNNLLAPSAAIQSNSQLSLWLGLASFMLATFML
;
A
#
# COMPACT_ATOMS: atom_id res chain seq x y z
N CYS A 1 -10.62 4.83 3.44
CA CYS A 1 -9.63 5.90 3.19
C CYS A 1 -8.96 5.68 1.84
N SER A 2 -8.72 6.75 1.07
CA SER A 2 -7.99 6.69 -0.21
C SER A 2 -6.93 7.79 -0.24
N SER A 3 -5.72 7.45 -0.70
CA SER A 3 -4.64 8.42 -0.94
C SER A 3 -4.94 9.46 -2.03
N THR A 4 -5.96 9.24 -2.87
CA THR A 4 -6.41 10.22 -3.87
C THR A 4 -7.17 11.39 -3.26
N THR A 5 -7.85 11.16 -2.12
CA THR A 5 -8.70 12.16 -1.46
C THR A 5 -8.20 12.55 -0.07
N ASP A 6 -7.32 11.74 0.53
CA ASP A 6 -6.70 11.98 1.83
C ASP A 6 -5.20 11.66 1.76
N ALA A 7 -4.37 12.72 1.71
CA ALA A 7 -2.92 12.60 1.69
C ALA A 7 -2.36 11.85 2.92
N LYS A 8 -3.08 11.80 4.05
CA LYS A 8 -2.69 11.03 5.24
C LYS A 8 -2.83 9.51 5.05
N CYS A 9 -3.39 9.08 3.92
CA CYS A 9 -3.44 7.70 3.48
C CYS A 9 -2.42 7.35 2.38
N ALA A 10 -1.60 8.30 1.96
CA ALA A 10 -0.46 8.10 1.05
C ALA A 10 0.72 7.37 1.78
N PRO A 11 1.81 6.97 1.08
CA PRO A 11 2.70 5.89 1.54
C PRO A 11 3.42 6.19 2.87
N GLY A 12 3.35 5.22 3.77
CA GLY A 12 3.93 5.20 5.12
C GLY A 12 3.05 4.40 6.09
N PRO A 13 3.43 4.27 7.38
CA PRO A 13 2.47 3.91 8.43
C PRO A 13 1.36 4.98 8.45
N GLY A 14 0.24 4.65 7.81
CA GLY A 14 -0.86 5.59 7.56
C GLY A 14 -1.95 5.46 8.61
N ARG A 15 -2.99 6.29 8.48
CA ARG A 15 -4.16 6.21 9.36
C ARG A 15 -4.83 4.84 9.25
N ALA A 16 -4.85 4.10 10.35
CA ALA A 16 -5.64 2.89 10.46
C ALA A 16 -7.14 3.19 10.40
N MET A 17 -7.90 2.26 9.85
CA MET A 17 -9.35 2.30 9.87
C MET A 17 -9.88 1.46 11.03
N ASN A 18 -10.86 2.01 11.75
CA ASN A 18 -11.64 1.23 12.70
C ASN A 18 -12.81 0.58 11.96
N CYS A 19 -12.71 -0.72 11.72
CA CYS A 19 -13.74 -1.50 11.06
C CYS A 19 -14.69 -2.12 12.08
N GLN A 20 -15.99 -1.84 11.93
CA GLN A 20 -17.02 -2.45 12.76
C GLN A 20 -17.26 -3.89 12.34
N THR A 21 -17.56 -4.74 13.32
CA THR A 21 -18.02 -6.11 13.07
C THR A 21 -19.42 -6.06 12.50
N ILE A 22 -19.63 -6.69 11.36
CA ILE A 22 -20.94 -6.86 10.73
C ILE A 22 -21.29 -8.35 10.75
N GLU A 23 -22.49 -8.66 11.23
CA GLU A 23 -23.00 -10.03 11.26
C GLU A 23 -23.12 -10.58 9.82
N ASN A 24 -22.87 -11.88 9.65
CA ASN A 24 -22.95 -12.57 8.36
C ASN A 24 -22.01 -12.03 7.26
N LYS A 25 -20.96 -11.29 7.64
CA LYS A 25 -19.90 -10.83 6.74
C LYS A 25 -18.51 -11.20 7.24
N GLN A 26 -17.56 -11.27 6.32
CA GLN A 26 -16.15 -11.39 6.70
C GLN A 26 -15.68 -10.04 7.28
N ASN A 27 -15.20 -10.07 8.52
CA ASN A 27 -14.76 -8.90 9.27
C ASN A 27 -13.23 -8.76 9.22
N GLY A 28 -12.75 -7.56 9.50
CA GLY A 28 -11.34 -7.19 9.47
C GLY A 28 -11.10 -5.99 8.56
N CYS A 29 -9.82 -5.69 8.34
CA CYS A 29 -9.35 -4.56 7.57
C CYS A 29 -8.57 -5.00 6.34
N TYR A 30 -8.48 -4.14 5.34
CA TYR A 30 -7.56 -4.30 4.22
C TYR A 30 -6.69 -3.05 4.00
N THR A 31 -5.50 -3.27 3.43
CA THR A 31 -4.69 -2.24 2.76
C THR A 31 -4.43 -2.73 1.33
N LEU A 32 -4.91 -1.99 0.34
CA LEU A 32 -4.71 -2.22 -1.10
C LEU A 32 -3.78 -1.15 -1.67
N TYR A 33 -2.82 -1.57 -2.48
CA TYR A 33 -1.97 -0.73 -3.29
C TYR A 33 -2.15 -1.05 -4.77
N LYS A 34 -2.44 -0.02 -5.55
CA LYS A 34 -2.56 -0.05 -7.01
C LYS A 34 -1.34 0.61 -7.63
N ALA A 35 -0.43 -0.20 -8.18
CA ALA A 35 0.87 0.28 -8.68
C ALA A 35 0.77 1.14 -9.95
N ASP A 36 -0.24 0.90 -10.79
CA ASP A 36 -0.53 1.65 -12.01
C ASP A 36 -0.89 3.13 -11.74
N THR A 37 -1.58 3.36 -10.63
CA THR A 37 -2.09 4.68 -10.22
C THR A 37 -1.34 5.24 -9.01
N ASN A 38 -0.43 4.46 -8.43
CA ASN A 38 0.25 4.74 -7.16
C ASN A 38 -0.73 5.05 -6.02
N VAL A 39 -1.89 4.39 -6.00
CA VAL A 39 -2.96 4.65 -5.03
C VAL A 39 -2.95 3.59 -3.93
N THR A 40 -2.84 4.06 -2.68
CA THR A 40 -3.17 3.28 -1.50
C THR A 40 -4.63 3.49 -1.09
N THR A 41 -5.34 2.40 -0.84
CA THR A 41 -6.71 2.36 -0.29
C THR A 41 -6.74 1.49 0.95
N ARG A 42 -7.38 1.96 2.02
CA ARG A 42 -7.55 1.25 3.29
C ARG A 42 -9.03 1.21 3.65
N GLY A 43 -9.55 0.06 4.05
CA GLY A 43 -10.97 -0.07 4.38
C GLY A 43 -11.30 -1.37 5.10
N CYS A 44 -12.58 -1.69 5.17
CA CYS A 44 -13.08 -2.86 5.88
C CYS A 44 -13.37 -4.01 4.92
N ILE A 45 -13.04 -5.24 5.35
CA ILE A 45 -13.28 -6.43 4.52
C ILE A 45 -14.77 -6.60 4.22
N SER A 46 -15.64 -6.21 5.15
CA SER A 46 -17.09 -6.26 5.03
C SER A 46 -17.68 -5.30 3.99
N GLU A 47 -16.87 -4.36 3.48
CA GLU A 47 -17.21 -3.41 2.41
C GLU A 47 -16.65 -3.83 1.05
N LEU A 48 -15.81 -4.86 0.99
CA LEU A 48 -15.32 -5.40 -0.28
C LEU A 48 -16.45 -6.13 -1.00
N THR A 49 -16.47 -6.02 -2.33
CA THR A 49 -17.24 -6.96 -3.16
C THR A 49 -16.61 -8.35 -3.10
N ASN A 50 -17.34 -9.38 -3.53
CA ASN A 50 -16.83 -10.74 -3.60
C ASN A 50 -15.57 -10.83 -4.46
N GLU A 51 -15.53 -10.10 -5.58
CA GLU A 51 -14.40 -10.02 -6.49
C GLU A 51 -13.22 -9.30 -5.84
N GLY A 52 -13.48 -8.21 -5.10
CA GLY A 52 -12.46 -7.50 -4.35
C GLY A 52 -11.81 -8.36 -3.27
N LEU A 53 -12.62 -9.12 -2.52
CA LEU A 53 -12.13 -10.07 -1.53
C LEU A 53 -11.31 -11.20 -2.18
N LYS A 54 -11.79 -11.76 -3.30
CA LYS A 54 -11.06 -12.78 -4.07
C LYS A 54 -9.73 -12.25 -4.58
N TYR A 55 -9.72 -11.02 -5.10
CA TYR A 55 -8.50 -10.35 -5.55
C TYR A 55 -7.50 -10.22 -4.40
N CYS A 56 -7.93 -9.75 -3.23
CA CYS A 56 -7.04 -9.58 -2.08
C CYS A 56 -6.47 -10.90 -1.56
N LYS A 57 -7.27 -11.98 -1.58
CA LYS A 57 -6.79 -13.32 -1.24
C LYS A 57 -5.74 -13.84 -2.22
N ALA A 58 -5.86 -13.51 -3.51
CA ALA A 58 -4.93 -13.95 -4.55
C ALA A 58 -3.67 -13.07 -4.69
N ASN A 59 -3.72 -11.81 -4.26
CA ASN A 59 -2.70 -10.79 -4.53
C ASN A 59 -2.15 -10.16 -3.23
N SER A 60 -1.60 -10.97 -2.33
CA SER A 60 -1.15 -10.52 -1.00
C SER A 60 -0.04 -9.47 -1.02
N LYS A 61 0.70 -9.34 -2.13
CA LYS A 61 1.70 -8.27 -2.32
C LYS A 61 1.07 -6.91 -2.58
N GLN A 62 -0.14 -6.88 -3.15
CA GLN A 62 -0.88 -5.67 -3.49
C GLN A 62 -1.97 -5.38 -2.46
N CYS A 63 -2.56 -6.42 -1.87
CA CYS A 63 -3.62 -6.27 -0.88
C CYS A 63 -3.37 -7.13 0.35
N ILE A 64 -3.13 -6.50 1.49
CA ILE A 64 -3.04 -7.19 2.78
C ILE A 64 -4.42 -7.21 3.42
N LEU A 65 -4.81 -8.37 3.96
CA LEU A 65 -5.93 -8.53 4.87
C LEU A 65 -5.40 -8.72 6.29
N CYS A 66 -6.04 -8.10 7.28
CA CYS A 66 -5.70 -8.28 8.70
C CYS A 66 -6.97 -8.20 9.55
N TYR A 67 -6.96 -8.80 10.74
CA TYR A 67 -8.19 -9.09 11.50
C TYR A 67 -8.27 -8.42 12.88
N GLU A 68 -7.17 -7.83 13.33
CA GLU A 68 -7.13 -7.05 14.56
C GLU A 68 -7.73 -5.65 14.37
N LYS A 69 -8.12 -5.01 15.47
CA LYS A 69 -8.61 -3.64 15.44
C LYS A 69 -7.52 -2.70 14.90
N ALA A 70 -7.87 -1.86 13.91
CA ALA A 70 -6.99 -0.83 13.37
C ALA A 70 -5.63 -1.37 12.83
N CYS A 71 -5.58 -2.62 12.38
CA CYS A 71 -4.35 -3.28 11.91
C CYS A 71 -3.88 -2.83 10.52
N ASN A 72 -4.74 -2.18 9.73
CA ASN A 72 -4.40 -1.73 8.40
C ASN A 72 -3.68 -0.37 8.41
N ASN A 73 -2.68 -0.19 9.27
CA ASN A 73 -1.76 0.95 9.26
C ASN A 73 -0.52 0.70 8.39
N LEU A 74 -0.18 -0.56 8.12
CA LEU A 74 0.95 -0.95 7.28
C LEU A 74 0.64 -0.81 5.78
N LEU A 75 1.68 -0.58 4.98
CA LEU A 75 1.60 -0.60 3.52
C LEU A 75 1.56 -2.03 2.97
N ALA A 76 0.95 -2.18 1.79
CA ALA A 76 1.11 -3.42 1.03
C ALA A 76 2.58 -3.59 0.59
N PRO A 77 3.12 -4.82 0.52
CA PRO A 77 4.54 -5.05 0.22
C PRO A 77 5.02 -4.39 -1.08
N SER A 78 4.18 -4.40 -2.11
CA SER A 78 4.48 -3.79 -3.42
C SER A 78 4.61 -2.26 -3.36
N ALA A 79 3.99 -1.59 -2.39
CA ALA A 79 4.18 -0.15 -2.16
C ALA A 79 5.53 0.15 -1.48
N ALA A 80 5.94 -0.70 -0.52
CA ALA A 80 7.19 -0.53 0.23
C ALA A 80 8.44 -0.74 -0.64
N ILE A 81 8.34 -1.54 -1.71
CA ILE A 81 9.46 -1.76 -2.64
C ILE A 81 9.70 -0.52 -3.53
N GLN A 82 8.66 0.26 -3.83
CA GLN A 82 8.83 1.47 -4.65
C GLN A 82 9.61 2.58 -3.92
N SER A 83 9.50 2.70 -2.60
CA SER A 83 10.25 3.72 -1.84
C SER A 83 11.76 3.50 -1.87
N ASN A 84 12.23 2.26 -2.06
CA ASN A 84 13.66 1.94 -2.13
C ASN A 84 14.24 2.04 -3.55
N SER A 85 13.42 1.94 -4.60
CA SER A 85 13.90 2.04 -5.99
C SER A 85 14.37 3.45 -6.39
N GLN A 86 13.93 4.47 -5.66
CA GLN A 86 14.38 5.85 -5.89
C GLN A 86 15.82 6.06 -5.39
N LEU A 87 16.36 5.25 -4.48
CA LEU A 87 17.70 5.48 -3.95
C LEU A 87 18.81 5.01 -4.91
N SER A 88 18.54 3.98 -5.72
CA SER A 88 19.51 3.41 -6.67
C SER A 88 19.71 4.24 -7.94
N LEU A 89 18.72 5.07 -8.32
CA LEU A 89 18.85 5.99 -9.47
C LEU A 89 19.79 7.18 -9.17
N TRP A 90 19.81 7.69 -7.94
CA TRP A 90 20.66 8.82 -7.56
C TRP A 90 22.12 8.42 -7.37
N LEU A 91 22.38 7.20 -6.87
CA LEU A 91 23.74 6.65 -6.75
C LEU A 91 24.37 6.37 -8.12
N GLY A 92 23.58 5.97 -9.12
CA GLY A 92 24.05 5.75 -10.49
C GLY A 92 24.44 7.05 -11.22
N LEU A 93 23.62 8.10 -11.07
CA LEU A 93 23.87 9.41 -11.70
C LEU A 93 25.07 10.16 -11.07
N ALA A 94 25.25 10.05 -9.75
CA ALA A 94 26.41 10.63 -9.07
C ALA A 94 27.74 10.02 -9.55
N SER A 95 27.76 8.70 -9.81
CA SER A 95 28.95 8.00 -10.31
C SER A 95 29.33 8.40 -11.74
N PHE A 96 28.33 8.66 -12.59
CA PHE A 96 28.55 9.08 -13.99
C PHE A 96 29.05 10.52 -14.12
N MET A 97 28.64 11.42 -13.22
CA MET A 97 29.13 12.81 -13.18
C MET A 97 30.56 12.94 -12.64
N LEU A 98 31.01 12.05 -11.73
CA LEU A 98 32.41 12.03 -11.31
C LEU A 98 33.35 11.47 -12.40
N ALA A 99 32.89 10.50 -13.20
CA ALA A 99 33.71 9.91 -14.25
C ALA A 99 33.97 10.84 -15.45
N THR A 100 33.12 11.85 -15.66
CA THR A 100 33.26 12.83 -16.76
C THR A 100 34.08 14.05 -16.40
N PHE A 101 34.38 14.29 -15.12
CA PHE A 101 35.29 15.33 -14.65
C PHE A 101 36.76 14.85 -14.51
N MET A 102 37.02 13.56 -14.75
CA MET A 102 38.37 12.97 -14.76
C MET A 102 38.87 12.58 -16.15
N LEU A 103 38.27 13.11 -17.22
CA LEU A 103 38.77 13.02 -18.60
C LEU A 103 39.05 14.41 -19.17
#